data_AF-A0A662HSZ2-F1
#
_entry.id   AF-A0A662HSZ2-F1
#
_cell.length_a   1.000
_cell.length_b   1.000
_cell.length_c   1.000
_cell.angle_alpha   90.00
_cell.angle_beta   90.00
_cell.angle_gamma   90.00
#
_symmetry.space_group_name_H-M   'P 1'
#
loop_
_entity.id
_entity.type
_entity.pdbx_description
1 polymer ?
#
loop_
_entity_poly.entity_id
_entity_poly.type
_entity_poly.pdbx_seq_one_letter_code
_entity_poly.pdbx_strand_id
1 'polypeptide(L)'
;SKRLKAAELLASEGVPVVFRLQPLIPYVNSSDEFLEEYVDVAKSTGVKQIICEVYRFLQWSELEVFKDLLSPEEFRELLLRSKWERLFKSSHKVPRREWRLNRYSFLRDLCVKKGILFSLCREELFELSTAPNCCGMHFMKNYVVRETIREVLGKGDPYAKILTLSDIEKIPFKAVREKLKQHYLLLRKYISERKSYPKES
;
A
#
# COMPACT_ATOMS: atom_id res chain seq x y z
N SER A 1 5.71 21.84 -7.95
CA SER A 1 5.40 20.59 -8.69
C SER A 1 4.04 20.71 -9.40
N LYS A 2 3.92 20.31 -10.69
CA LYS A 2 2.61 20.28 -11.40
C LYS A 2 1.58 19.35 -10.73
N ARG A 3 2.06 18.27 -10.10
CA ARG A 3 1.22 17.29 -9.38
C ARG A 3 0.59 17.88 -8.12
N LEU A 4 1.34 18.68 -7.36
CA LEU A 4 0.83 19.34 -6.15
C LEU A 4 -0.25 20.38 -6.51
N LYS A 5 0.00 21.21 -7.53
CA LYS A 5 -1.01 22.18 -8.01
C LYS A 5 -2.32 21.52 -8.44
N ALA A 6 -2.23 20.37 -9.12
CA ALA A 6 -3.42 19.61 -9.49
C ALA A 6 -4.15 19.04 -8.28
N ALA A 7 -3.42 18.55 -7.28
CA ALA A 7 -3.98 18.06 -6.03
C ALA A 7 -4.66 19.18 -5.22
N GLU A 8 -4.04 20.35 -5.11
CA GLU A 8 -4.59 21.54 -4.44
C GLU A 8 -5.91 21.97 -5.10
N LEU A 9 -5.94 22.05 -6.43
CA LEU A 9 -7.15 22.39 -7.18
C LEU A 9 -8.28 21.37 -6.95
N LEU A 10 -7.97 20.07 -7.04
CA LEU A 10 -8.97 19.03 -6.80
C LEU A 10 -9.51 19.09 -5.37
N ALA A 11 -8.62 19.28 -4.39
CA ALA A 11 -9.01 19.40 -2.99
C ALA A 11 -9.88 20.65 -2.73
N SER A 12 -9.59 21.79 -3.37
CA SER A 12 -10.41 23.01 -3.25
C SER A 12 -11.80 22.85 -3.86
N GLU A 13 -11.93 22.04 -4.91
CA GLU A 13 -13.22 21.67 -5.52
C GLU A 13 -13.96 20.56 -4.75
N GLY A 14 -13.46 20.15 -3.58
CA GLY A 14 -14.09 19.12 -2.75
C GLY A 14 -13.92 17.69 -3.26
N VAL A 15 -13.07 17.47 -4.26
CA VAL A 15 -12.72 16.12 -4.74
C VAL A 15 -11.76 15.47 -3.73
N PRO A 16 -12.07 14.27 -3.19
CA PRO A 16 -11.18 13.59 -2.27
C PRO A 16 -9.83 13.26 -2.92
N VAL A 17 -8.74 13.78 -2.35
CA VAL A 17 -7.38 13.54 -2.84
C VAL A 17 -6.65 12.57 -1.90
N VAL A 18 -5.95 11.63 -2.50
CA VAL A 18 -5.14 10.61 -1.81
C VAL A 18 -3.72 10.64 -2.36
N PHE A 19 -2.74 10.71 -1.46
CA PHE A 19 -1.33 10.63 -1.80
C PHE A 19 -0.82 9.20 -1.69
N ARG A 20 0.14 8.84 -2.54
CA ARG A 20 0.80 7.53 -2.54
C ARG A 20 2.29 7.71 -2.36
N LEU A 21 2.81 7.34 -1.18
CA LEU A 21 4.23 7.16 -0.94
C LEU A 21 4.58 5.70 -1.25
N GLN A 22 4.65 5.43 -2.55
CA GLN A 22 4.87 4.11 -3.10
C GLN A 22 5.80 4.22 -4.30
N PRO A 23 7.07 3.78 -4.19
CA PRO A 23 7.66 3.07 -3.05
C PRO A 23 8.19 3.99 -1.93
N LEU A 24 8.14 3.49 -0.68
CA LEU A 24 9.02 3.89 0.42
C LEU A 24 10.31 3.07 0.34
N ILE A 25 11.45 3.74 0.20
CA ILE A 25 12.74 3.17 -0.11
C ILE A 25 13.72 3.55 1.01
N PRO A 26 14.41 2.59 1.64
CA PRO A 26 15.42 2.90 2.65
C PRO A 26 16.44 3.93 2.13
N TYR A 27 16.75 4.91 2.97
CA TYR A 27 17.73 5.99 2.74
C TYR A 27 17.34 7.02 1.65
N VAL A 28 16.51 6.67 0.67
CA VAL A 28 16.16 7.60 -0.42
C VAL A 28 15.03 8.56 -0.02
N ASN A 29 13.97 8.03 0.59
CA ASN A 29 12.77 8.82 0.92
C ASN A 29 12.12 8.34 2.23
N SER A 30 12.96 7.94 3.19
CA SER A 30 12.54 7.30 4.44
C SER A 30 13.14 7.92 5.71
N SER A 31 13.83 9.05 5.59
CA SER A 31 14.29 9.80 6.77
C SER A 31 13.09 10.39 7.52
N ASP A 32 13.29 10.70 8.79
CA ASP A 32 12.21 11.27 9.61
C ASP A 32 11.80 12.64 9.05
N GLU A 33 12.78 13.47 8.67
CA GLU A 33 12.56 14.81 8.10
C GLU A 33 11.78 14.74 6.78
N PHE A 34 12.12 13.79 5.91
CA PHE A 34 11.39 13.62 4.64
C PHE A 34 9.93 13.23 4.90
N LEU A 35 9.69 12.30 5.83
CA LEU A 35 8.34 11.82 6.12
C LEU A 35 7.50 12.90 6.80
N GLU A 36 8.10 13.70 7.68
CA GLU A 36 7.46 14.87 8.28
C GLU A 36 7.05 15.89 7.22
N GLU A 37 8.00 16.30 6.35
CA GLU A 37 7.72 17.23 5.25
C GLU A 37 6.65 16.69 4.31
N TYR A 38 6.72 15.40 3.96
CA TYR A 38 5.73 14.76 3.09
C TYR A 38 4.32 14.84 3.66
N VAL A 39 4.17 14.60 4.96
CA VAL A 39 2.87 14.67 5.65
C VAL A 39 2.40 16.13 5.78
N ASP A 40 3.30 17.07 6.04
CA ASP A 40 2.97 18.50 6.11
C ASP A 40 2.50 19.05 4.75
N VAL A 41 3.18 18.68 3.67
CA VAL A 41 2.75 19.00 2.29
C VAL A 41 1.40 18.36 1.97
N ALA A 42 1.18 17.09 2.36
CA ALA A 42 -0.11 16.45 2.18
C ALA A 42 -1.22 17.20 2.93
N LYS A 43 -0.95 17.62 4.16
CA LYS A 43 -1.91 18.37 4.99
C LYS A 43 -2.26 19.72 4.36
N SER A 44 -1.27 20.50 3.96
CA SER A 44 -1.48 21.82 3.34
C SER A 44 -2.19 21.73 1.99
N THR A 45 -2.00 20.63 1.26
CA THR A 45 -2.69 20.33 -0.01
C THR A 45 -4.17 19.94 0.20
N GLY A 46 -4.59 19.60 1.41
CA GLY A 46 -5.96 19.13 1.69
C GLY A 46 -6.18 17.63 1.43
N VAL A 47 -5.10 16.85 1.36
CA VAL A 47 -5.14 15.39 1.18
C VAL A 47 -5.86 14.72 2.35
N LYS A 48 -6.70 13.73 2.03
CA LYS A 48 -7.52 13.00 3.01
C LYS A 48 -6.87 11.70 3.48
N GLN A 49 -6.01 11.10 2.64
CA GLN A 49 -5.36 9.83 2.95
C GLN A 49 -3.95 9.76 2.34
N ILE A 50 -3.03 9.10 3.05
CA ILE A 50 -1.75 8.64 2.53
C ILE A 50 -1.74 7.11 2.46
N ILE A 51 -1.36 6.58 1.30
CA ILE A 51 -1.12 5.16 1.07
C ILE A 51 0.39 4.94 0.98
N CYS A 52 0.91 3.96 1.71
CA CYS A 52 2.32 3.61 1.67
C CYS A 52 2.53 2.14 1.26
N GLU A 53 3.57 1.88 0.49
CA GLU A 53 4.08 0.54 0.17
C GLU A 53 5.60 0.65 0.02
N VAL A 54 6.34 -0.30 0.58
CA VAL A 54 7.80 -0.29 0.47
C VAL A 54 8.28 -0.70 -0.90
N TYR A 55 9.52 -0.32 -1.22
CA TYR A 55 10.20 -0.82 -2.38
C TYR A 55 10.30 -2.34 -2.37
N ARG A 56 10.05 -2.91 -3.54
CA ARG A 56 10.06 -4.35 -3.78
C ARG A 56 10.79 -4.59 -5.08
N PHE A 57 11.81 -5.43 -5.04
CA PHE A 57 12.62 -5.74 -6.21
C PHE A 57 12.90 -7.23 -6.34
N LEU A 58 13.29 -7.66 -7.54
CA LEU A 58 13.63 -9.04 -7.87
C LEU A 58 15.13 -9.27 -7.83
N GLN A 59 15.90 -8.38 -8.46
CA GLN A 59 17.34 -8.48 -8.67
C GLN A 59 18.08 -7.37 -7.92
N TRP A 60 19.22 -7.70 -7.31
CA TRP A 60 20.03 -6.74 -6.56
C TRP A 60 20.52 -5.56 -7.42
N SER A 61 20.73 -5.79 -8.72
CA SER A 61 21.08 -4.75 -9.68
C SER A 61 20.02 -3.66 -9.82
N GLU A 62 18.75 -3.92 -9.45
CA GLU A 62 17.71 -2.89 -9.46
C GLU A 62 17.97 -1.79 -8.42
N LEU A 63 18.77 -2.05 -7.38
CA LEU A 63 19.14 -1.04 -6.39
C LEU A 63 20.16 -0.03 -6.92
N GLU A 64 20.90 -0.36 -7.98
CA GLU A 64 21.91 0.53 -8.58
C GLU A 64 21.33 1.86 -9.06
N VAL A 65 20.02 1.90 -9.36
CA VAL A 65 19.33 3.14 -9.75
C VAL A 65 19.35 4.22 -8.65
N PHE A 66 19.64 3.83 -7.40
CA PHE A 66 19.71 4.75 -6.26
C PHE A 66 21.13 5.22 -5.94
N LYS A 67 22.15 4.74 -6.67
CA LYS A 67 23.56 5.02 -6.40
C LYS A 67 23.86 6.52 -6.39
N ASP A 68 23.32 7.26 -7.35
CA ASP A 68 23.56 8.71 -7.50
C ASP A 68 22.64 9.55 -6.60
N LEU A 69 21.69 8.92 -5.89
CA LEU A 69 20.75 9.59 -4.98
C LEU A 69 21.20 9.51 -3.52
N LEU A 70 22.22 8.71 -3.23
CA LEU A 70 22.66 8.37 -1.88
C LEU A 70 24.14 8.68 -1.69
N SER A 71 24.54 8.94 -0.45
CA SER A 71 25.96 8.91 -0.11
C SER A 71 26.56 7.51 -0.36
N PRO A 72 27.89 7.40 -0.58
CA PRO A 72 28.56 6.11 -0.71
C PRO A 72 28.28 5.15 0.46
N GLU A 73 28.20 5.69 1.68
CA GLU A 73 27.91 4.95 2.91
C GLU A 73 26.46 4.44 2.90
N GLU A 74 25.47 5.29 2.63
CA GLU A 74 24.07 4.88 2.55
C GLU A 74 23.82 3.87 1.44
N PHE A 75 24.46 4.04 0.28
CA PHE A 75 24.33 3.10 -0.82
C PHE A 75 24.93 1.73 -0.45
N ARG A 76 26.10 1.71 0.19
CA ARG A 76 26.68 0.48 0.73
C ARG A 76 25.74 -0.18 1.74
N GLU A 77 25.16 0.61 2.64
CA GLU A 77 24.20 0.17 3.64
C GLU A 77 22.90 -0.36 3.02
N LEU A 78 22.43 0.22 1.92
CA LEU A 78 21.27 -0.23 1.14
C LEU A 78 21.51 -1.61 0.51
N LEU A 79 22.74 -1.89 0.05
CA LEU A 79 23.10 -3.17 -0.58
C LEU A 79 23.30 -4.33 0.41
N LEU A 80 23.32 -4.07 1.72
CA LEU A 80 23.49 -5.11 2.73
C LEU A 80 22.30 -6.09 2.73
N ARG A 81 22.58 -7.35 2.35
CA ARG A 81 21.55 -8.40 2.27
C ARG A 81 20.81 -8.65 3.58
N SER A 82 21.47 -8.39 4.71
CA SER A 82 20.90 -8.54 6.06
C SER A 82 19.73 -7.58 6.33
N LYS A 83 19.56 -6.51 5.54
CA LYS A 83 18.44 -5.56 5.67
C LYS A 83 17.20 -5.93 4.87
N TRP A 84 17.30 -6.97 4.05
CA TRP A 84 16.23 -7.39 3.16
C TRP A 84 15.79 -8.81 3.50
N GLU A 85 14.51 -9.08 3.27
CA GLU A 85 13.92 -10.40 3.39
C GLU A 85 13.14 -10.75 2.13
N ARG A 86 13.00 -12.04 1.86
CA ARG A 86 12.11 -12.51 0.79
C ARG A 86 10.67 -12.46 1.27
N LEU A 87 9.78 -11.98 0.41
CA LEU A 87 8.35 -12.00 0.74
C LEU A 87 7.80 -13.43 0.60
N PHE A 88 7.67 -14.15 1.71
CA PHE A 88 7.20 -15.54 1.72
C PHE A 88 7.96 -16.42 0.70
N LYS A 89 7.22 -17.17 -0.14
CA LYS A 89 7.77 -18.01 -1.22
C LYS A 89 8.15 -17.23 -2.48
N SER A 90 7.98 -15.91 -2.50
CA SER A 90 8.29 -15.06 -3.67
C SER A 90 9.80 -14.92 -3.90
N SER A 91 10.17 -14.60 -5.14
CA SER A 91 11.51 -14.14 -5.52
C SER A 91 11.77 -12.68 -5.14
N HIS A 92 10.69 -11.93 -4.87
CA HIS A 92 10.76 -10.53 -4.50
C HIS A 92 11.34 -10.33 -3.10
N LYS A 93 12.15 -9.28 -2.96
CA LYS A 93 12.77 -8.82 -1.72
C LYS A 93 12.12 -7.53 -1.27
N VAL A 94 12.00 -7.35 0.04
CA VAL A 94 11.49 -6.14 0.71
C VAL A 94 12.37 -5.85 1.92
N PRO A 95 12.37 -4.60 2.45
CA PRO A 95 13.07 -4.32 3.70
C PRO A 95 12.54 -5.23 4.80
N ARG A 96 13.40 -5.58 5.76
CA ARG A 96 13.01 -6.45 6.87
C ARG A 96 11.82 -5.92 7.64
N ARG A 97 11.00 -6.83 8.15
CA ARG A 97 9.76 -6.52 8.89
C ARG A 97 9.95 -5.47 9.98
N GLU A 98 11.02 -5.54 10.77
CA GLU A 98 11.32 -4.57 11.83
C GLU A 98 11.47 -3.15 11.29
N TRP A 99 12.25 -2.97 10.22
CA TRP A 99 12.41 -1.69 9.56
C TRP A 99 11.07 -1.18 9.01
N ARG A 100 10.29 -2.05 8.36
CA ARG A 100 8.97 -1.69 7.82
C ARG A 100 8.01 -1.25 8.92
N LEU A 101 7.92 -2.02 10.01
CA LEU A 101 7.11 -1.69 11.19
C LEU A 101 7.49 -0.33 11.77
N ASN A 102 8.79 -0.09 11.95
CA ASN A 102 9.28 1.18 12.49
C ASN A 102 8.89 2.37 11.59
N ARG A 103 9.16 2.29 10.28
CA ARG A 103 8.86 3.39 9.34
C ARG A 103 7.37 3.60 9.12
N TYR A 104 6.59 2.52 9.02
CA TYR A 104 5.14 2.62 8.87
C TYR A 104 4.46 3.17 10.12
N SER A 105 4.92 2.78 11.31
CA SER A 105 4.37 3.31 12.57
C SER A 105 4.67 4.80 12.69
N PHE A 106 5.91 5.21 12.39
CA PHE A 106 6.29 6.62 12.38
C PHE A 106 5.40 7.44 11.42
N LEU A 107 5.27 7.00 10.16
CA LEU A 107 4.45 7.68 9.17
C LEU A 107 2.96 7.69 9.56
N ARG A 108 2.44 6.59 10.13
CA ARG A 108 1.07 6.51 10.65
C ARG A 108 0.86 7.58 11.72
N ASP A 109 1.77 7.70 12.67
CA ASP A 109 1.65 8.63 13.79
C ASP A 109 1.65 10.09 13.32
N LEU A 110 2.51 10.43 12.35
CA LEU A 110 2.47 11.73 11.69
C LEU A 110 1.11 12.00 11.03
N CYS A 111 0.58 11.03 10.27
CA CYS A 111 -0.72 11.15 9.61
C CYS A 111 -1.85 11.36 10.64
N VAL A 112 -1.88 10.54 11.70
CA VAL A 112 -2.89 10.62 12.77
C VAL A 112 -2.85 11.99 13.46
N LYS A 113 -1.66 12.48 13.82
CA LYS A 113 -1.48 13.81 14.43
C LYS A 113 -2.05 14.94 13.57
N LYS A 114 -2.01 14.79 12.24
CA LYS A 114 -2.50 15.80 11.29
C LYS A 114 -3.94 15.53 10.81
N GLY A 115 -4.60 14.49 11.32
CA GLY A 115 -5.95 14.10 10.93
C GLY A 115 -6.04 13.58 9.48
N ILE A 116 -4.98 12.94 8.98
CA ILE A 116 -4.92 12.31 7.66
C ILE A 116 -5.07 10.80 7.85
N LEU A 117 -5.92 10.16 7.05
CA LEU A 117 -6.04 8.70 7.07
C LEU A 117 -4.78 8.03 6.52
N PHE A 118 -4.40 6.90 7.10
CA PHE A 118 -3.21 6.16 6.70
C PHE A 118 -3.57 4.74 6.30
N SER A 119 -2.87 4.20 5.30
CA SER A 119 -3.07 2.81 4.90
C SER A 119 -1.84 2.22 4.24
N LEU A 120 -1.69 0.91 4.38
CA LEU A 120 -0.65 0.14 3.70
C LEU A 120 -1.23 -0.60 2.50
N CYS A 121 -0.47 -0.59 1.40
CA CYS A 121 -0.77 -1.33 0.17
C CYS A 121 0.15 -2.56 0.06
N ARG A 122 -0.44 -3.71 -0.30
CA ARG A 122 0.27 -5.01 -0.45
C ARG A 122 1.09 -5.43 0.79
N GLU A 123 0.57 -5.08 1.97
CA GLU A 123 1.16 -5.40 3.26
C GLU A 123 0.13 -6.08 4.17
N GLU A 124 0.60 -7.00 5.02
CA GLU A 124 -0.25 -7.75 5.96
C GLU A 124 -0.38 -7.07 7.33
N LEU A 125 0.27 -5.92 7.52
CA LEU A 125 0.24 -5.07 8.72
C LEU A 125 -1.05 -4.25 8.80
N PHE A 126 -2.19 -4.92 8.69
CA PHE A 126 -3.50 -4.27 8.57
C PHE A 126 -3.88 -3.42 9.79
N GLU A 127 -3.34 -3.76 10.96
CA GLU A 127 -3.50 -3.06 12.23
C GLU A 127 -2.91 -1.64 12.23
N LEU A 128 -1.99 -1.33 11.31
CA LEU A 128 -1.42 0.01 11.19
C LEU A 128 -2.30 0.95 10.34
N SER A 129 -3.20 0.40 9.51
CA SER A 129 -4.11 1.21 8.70
C SER A 129 -5.16 1.88 9.58
N THR A 130 -5.35 3.20 9.39
CA THR A 130 -6.48 3.95 9.97
C THR A 130 -7.60 4.20 8.96
N ALA A 131 -7.33 4.05 7.66
CA ALA A 131 -8.33 4.14 6.62
C ALA A 131 -9.15 2.83 6.50
N PRO A 132 -10.45 2.91 6.18
CA PRO A 132 -11.30 1.73 5.94
C PRO A 132 -10.79 0.81 4.81
N ASN A 133 -10.22 1.40 3.76
CA ASN A 133 -9.52 0.65 2.72
C ASN A 133 -8.33 1.43 2.16
N CYS A 134 -7.39 0.71 1.55
CA CYS A 134 -6.15 1.28 1.00
C CYS A 134 -6.32 1.92 -0.39
N CYS A 135 -7.50 1.84 -1.02
CA CYS A 135 -7.70 2.34 -2.38
C CYS A 135 -8.35 3.74 -2.42
N GLY A 136 -8.73 4.31 -1.27
CA GLY A 136 -9.47 5.57 -1.21
C GLY A 136 -10.93 5.45 -1.67
N MET A 137 -11.39 4.24 -2.01
CA MET A 137 -12.74 4.02 -2.55
C MET A 137 -13.84 4.38 -1.54
N HIS A 138 -13.53 4.36 -0.24
CA HIS A 138 -14.48 4.73 0.82
C HIS A 138 -14.88 6.21 0.81
N PHE A 139 -14.17 7.06 0.08
CA PHE A 139 -14.61 8.44 -0.15
C PHE A 139 -15.75 8.55 -1.17
N MET A 140 -16.00 7.48 -1.93
CA MET A 140 -17.08 7.42 -2.91
C MET A 140 -18.36 6.87 -2.26
N LYS A 141 -19.53 7.22 -2.80
CA LYS A 141 -20.80 6.60 -2.41
C LYS A 141 -21.04 5.32 -3.20
N ASN A 142 -21.68 4.32 -2.57
CA ASN A 142 -22.11 3.07 -3.21
C ASN A 142 -21.01 2.32 -3.97
N TYR A 143 -19.77 2.43 -3.50
CA TYR A 143 -18.65 1.78 -4.16
C TYR A 143 -18.66 0.28 -3.90
N VAL A 144 -18.09 -0.44 -4.85
CA VAL A 144 -17.99 -1.89 -4.82
C VAL A 144 -16.51 -2.25 -4.88
N VAL A 145 -16.09 -3.18 -4.03
CA VAL A 145 -14.72 -3.68 -4.02
C VAL A 145 -14.67 -5.13 -4.42
N ARG A 146 -13.58 -5.50 -5.09
CA ARG A 146 -13.23 -6.92 -5.25
C ARG A 146 -12.79 -7.48 -3.90
N GLU A 147 -13.20 -8.68 -3.58
CA GLU A 147 -12.71 -9.39 -2.41
C GLU A 147 -11.20 -9.63 -2.52
N THR A 148 -10.44 -9.36 -1.47
CA THR A 148 -9.03 -9.71 -1.35
C THR A 148 -8.77 -10.48 -0.06
N ILE A 149 -7.50 -10.83 0.22
CA ILE A 149 -7.11 -11.45 1.49
C ILE A 149 -7.54 -10.59 2.69
N ARG A 150 -7.53 -9.25 2.53
CA ARG A 150 -7.95 -8.32 3.59
C ARG A 150 -9.42 -8.55 3.99
N GLU A 151 -10.33 -8.64 3.01
CA GLU A 151 -11.75 -8.87 3.25
C GLU A 151 -11.99 -10.26 3.85
N VAL A 152 -11.29 -11.28 3.34
CA VAL A 152 -11.38 -12.66 3.83
C VAL A 152 -10.96 -12.78 5.31
N LEU A 153 -10.00 -11.98 5.74
CA LEU A 153 -9.53 -11.91 7.12
C LEU A 153 -10.40 -11.03 8.03
N GLY A 154 -11.52 -10.49 7.52
CA GLY A 154 -12.40 -9.59 8.28
C GLY A 154 -11.77 -8.23 8.57
N LYS A 155 -10.78 -7.82 7.77
CA LYS A 155 -10.06 -6.52 7.88
C LYS A 155 -10.40 -5.56 6.74
N GLY A 156 -11.41 -5.90 5.95
CA GLY A 156 -11.95 -5.07 4.88
C GLY A 156 -12.87 -3.99 5.42
N ASP A 157 -13.27 -3.08 4.53
CA ASP A 157 -14.23 -2.04 4.86
C ASP A 157 -15.62 -2.65 5.09
N PRO A 158 -16.21 -2.52 6.30
CA PRO A 158 -17.49 -3.15 6.63
C PRO A 158 -18.68 -2.56 5.85
N TYR A 159 -18.51 -1.38 5.25
CA TYR A 159 -19.55 -0.71 4.47
C TYR A 159 -19.45 -0.98 2.98
N ALA A 160 -18.37 -1.63 2.52
CA ALA A 160 -18.18 -1.92 1.10
C ALA A 160 -19.08 -3.07 0.64
N LYS A 161 -19.73 -2.91 -0.52
CA LYS A 161 -20.29 -4.07 -1.22
C LYS A 161 -19.12 -4.89 -1.80
N ILE A 162 -19.02 -6.15 -1.42
CA ILE A 162 -18.06 -7.09 -2.00
C ILE A 162 -18.65 -7.71 -3.26
N LEU A 163 -17.90 -7.71 -4.36
CA LEU A 163 -18.29 -8.42 -5.59
C LEU A 163 -18.38 -9.92 -5.36
N THR A 164 -19.58 -10.49 -5.54
CA THR A 164 -19.77 -11.94 -5.61
C THR A 164 -19.46 -12.46 -7.02
N LEU A 165 -19.34 -13.78 -7.18
CA LEU A 165 -19.20 -14.39 -8.50
C LEU A 165 -20.40 -14.06 -9.41
N SER A 166 -21.62 -14.04 -8.87
CA SER A 166 -22.82 -13.66 -9.61
C SER A 166 -22.80 -12.19 -10.06
N ASP A 167 -22.28 -11.28 -9.22
CA ASP A 167 -22.08 -9.88 -9.63
C ASP A 167 -21.07 -9.79 -10.79
N ILE A 168 -19.97 -10.54 -10.72
CA ILE A 168 -18.93 -10.57 -11.75
C ILE A 168 -19.49 -11.05 -13.09
N GLU A 169 -20.31 -12.11 -13.09
CA GLU A 169 -20.88 -12.69 -14.31
C GLU A 169 -21.79 -11.72 -15.07
N LYS A 170 -22.43 -10.77 -14.36
CA LYS A 170 -23.28 -9.74 -14.94
C LYS A 170 -22.50 -8.57 -15.56
N ILE A 171 -21.19 -8.48 -15.36
CA ILE A 171 -20.37 -7.39 -15.92
C ILE A 171 -20.35 -7.51 -17.45
N PRO A 172 -20.78 -6.47 -18.21
CA PRO A 172 -20.88 -6.54 -19.67
C PRO A 172 -19.51 -6.58 -20.35
N PHE A 173 -18.49 -5.99 -19.72
CA PHE A 173 -17.14 -5.93 -20.24
C PHE A 173 -16.39 -7.25 -20.04
N LYS A 174 -16.35 -8.09 -21.09
CA LYS A 174 -15.70 -9.41 -21.08
C LYS A 174 -14.29 -9.38 -20.47
N ALA A 175 -13.43 -8.45 -20.89
CA ALA A 175 -12.05 -8.38 -20.40
C ALA A 175 -11.95 -8.13 -18.88
N VAL A 176 -12.84 -7.29 -18.33
CA VAL A 176 -12.92 -7.02 -16.89
C VAL A 176 -13.49 -8.22 -16.15
N ARG A 177 -14.58 -8.80 -16.68
CA ARG A 177 -15.24 -9.98 -16.13
C ARG A 177 -14.29 -11.17 -16.00
N GLU A 178 -13.55 -11.51 -17.06
CA GLU A 178 -12.61 -12.63 -17.04
C GLU A 178 -11.49 -12.42 -16.02
N LYS A 179 -10.92 -11.21 -15.95
CA LYS A 179 -9.87 -10.90 -14.95
C LYS A 179 -10.39 -10.99 -13.51
N LEU A 180 -11.60 -10.51 -13.25
CA LEU A 180 -12.22 -10.59 -11.92
C LEU A 180 -12.57 -12.04 -11.55
N LYS A 181 -13.07 -12.84 -12.51
CA LYS A 181 -13.35 -14.27 -12.32
C LYS A 181 -12.07 -15.05 -12.01
N GLN A 182 -11.00 -14.80 -12.77
CA GLN A 182 -9.68 -15.39 -12.50
C GLN A 182 -9.17 -15.03 -11.10
N HIS A 183 -9.25 -13.75 -10.70
CA HIS A 183 -8.88 -13.30 -9.36
C HIS A 183 -9.71 -14.00 -8.27
N TYR A 184 -11.04 -14.08 -8.45
CA TYR A 184 -11.94 -14.75 -7.50
C TYR A 184 -11.54 -16.22 -7.31
N LEU A 185 -11.34 -16.96 -8.40
CA LEU A 185 -10.95 -18.38 -8.36
C LEU A 185 -9.58 -18.56 -7.72
N LEU A 186 -8.61 -17.70 -8.05
CA LEU A 186 -7.28 -17.73 -7.45
C LEU A 186 -7.33 -17.49 -5.94
N LEU A 187 -8.11 -16.51 -5.49
CA LEU A 187 -8.28 -16.21 -4.07
C LEU A 187 -8.91 -17.39 -3.32
N ARG A 188 -9.97 -18.00 -3.87
CA ARG A 188 -10.62 -19.19 -3.27
C ARG A 188 -9.67 -20.38 -3.18
N LYS A 189 -8.90 -20.65 -4.25
CA LYS A 189 -7.85 -21.67 -4.25
C LYS A 189 -6.82 -21.41 -3.16
N TYR A 190 -6.27 -20.19 -3.10
CA TYR A 190 -5.29 -19.79 -2.09
C TYR A 190 -5.81 -19.96 -0.65
N ILE A 191 -7.06 -19.58 -0.39
CA ILE A 191 -7.68 -19.76 0.93
C ILE A 191 -7.84 -21.24 1.29
N SER A 192 -8.27 -22.06 0.33
CA SER A 192 -8.45 -23.50 0.55
C SER A 192 -7.12 -24.18 0.88
N GLU A 193 -6.06 -23.84 0.15
CA GLU A 193 -4.69 -24.34 0.39
C GLU A 193 -4.12 -23.83 1.72
N ARG A 194 -4.45 -22.60 2.15
CA ARG A 194 -3.97 -22.07 3.43
C ARG A 194 -4.68 -22.71 4.64
N LYS A 195 -5.96 -23.09 4.51
CA LYS A 195 -6.70 -23.80 5.59
C LYS A 195 -6.16 -25.22 5.85
N SER A 196 -5.51 -25.84 4.86
CA SER A 196 -4.88 -27.16 5.02
C SER A 196 -3.50 -27.14 5.69
N TYR A 197 -2.95 -25.96 6.02
CA TYR A 197 -1.68 -25.84 6.77
C TYR A 197 -1.94 -25.18 8.13
N PRO A 198 -1.47 -25.76 9.25
CA PRO A 198 -1.56 -25.09 10.55
C PRO A 198 -0.82 -23.75 10.48
N LYS A 199 -1.37 -22.73 11.16
CA LYS A 199 -0.62 -21.50 11.41
C LYS A 199 0.64 -21.87 12.19
N GLU A 200 1.82 -21.61 11.63
CA GLU A 200 3.04 -21.58 12.44
C GLU A 200 2.83 -20.50 13.52
N SER A 201 2.88 -20.96 14.77
CA SER A 201 2.73 -20.22 16.02
C SER A 201 3.88 -19.27 16.26
#